data_AF-A0A7W6JST4-F1
#
_entry.id   AF-A0A7W6JST4-F1
#
_cell.length_a   1.000
_cell.length_b   1.000
_cell.length_c   1.000
_cell.angle_alpha   90.00
_cell.angle_beta   90.00
_cell.angle_gamma   90.00
#
_symmetry.space_group_name_H-M   'P 1'
#
loop_
_entity.id
_entity.type
_entity.pdbx_description
1 polymer ?
#
loop_
_entity_poly.entity_id
_entity_poly.type
_entity_poly.pdbx_seq_one_letter_code
_entity_poly.pdbx_strand_id
1 'polypeptide(L)'
;MIALALLLAQAAPEPGVFTHGPWQGRCYRDGYMAGLDHELCRATLAGPVTITFERDATSMVFRATAEGCDPLTLNMDPPPATLAPEKFAKTMAVMLQLSLKSSMGSCKAKAPKIDVAPLSAIIAETSGLAARN
;
A
#
# COMPACT_ATOMS: atom_id res chain seq x y z
N MET A 1 -28.17 10.96 -42.53
CA MET A 1 -27.02 11.32 -41.67
C MET A 1 -26.97 10.29 -40.55
N ILE A 2 -25.98 9.40 -40.54
CA ILE A 2 -25.83 8.36 -39.50
C ILE A 2 -24.83 8.92 -38.49
N ALA A 3 -25.31 9.22 -37.28
CA ALA A 3 -24.46 9.62 -36.16
C ALA A 3 -23.74 8.37 -35.61
N LEU A 4 -22.41 8.34 -35.73
CA LEU A 4 -21.55 7.37 -35.06
C LEU A 4 -21.63 7.61 -33.54
N ALA A 5 -22.23 6.68 -32.81
CA ALA A 5 -22.09 6.60 -31.36
C ALA A 5 -20.69 6.03 -31.05
N LEU A 6 -19.77 6.87 -30.58
CA LEU A 6 -18.53 6.40 -29.97
C LEU A 6 -18.90 5.69 -28.66
N LEU A 7 -18.85 4.36 -28.65
CA LEU A 7 -18.80 3.59 -27.41
C LEU A 7 -17.45 3.86 -26.74
N LEU A 8 -17.47 4.63 -25.65
CA LEU A 8 -16.39 4.68 -24.69
C LEU A 8 -16.29 3.30 -24.04
N ALA A 9 -15.40 2.45 -24.56
CA ALA A 9 -14.99 1.24 -23.89
C ALA A 9 -14.28 1.65 -22.58
N GLN A 10 -15.01 1.63 -21.47
CA GLN A 10 -14.40 1.72 -20.14
C GLN A 10 -13.54 0.46 -19.98
N ALA A 11 -12.22 0.62 -20.02
CA ALA A 11 -11.31 -0.47 -19.72
C ALA A 11 -11.66 -1.01 -18.33
N ALA A 12 -11.96 -2.31 -18.25
CA ALA A 12 -12.12 -2.97 -16.97
C ALA A 12 -10.84 -2.74 -16.13
N PRO A 13 -10.94 -2.51 -14.82
CA PRO A 13 -9.77 -2.32 -13.98
C PRO A 13 -8.83 -3.52 -14.15
N GLU A 14 -7.54 -3.24 -14.36
CA GLU A 14 -6.54 -4.30 -14.51
C GLU A 14 -6.59 -5.23 -13.28
N PRO A 15 -6.60 -6.56 -13.46
CA PRO A 15 -6.65 -7.50 -12.36
C PRO A 15 -5.58 -7.20 -11.30
N GLY A 16 -5.99 -7.18 -10.03
CA GLY A 16 -5.10 -6.93 -8.91
C GLY A 16 -4.83 -5.46 -8.60
N VAL A 17 -5.36 -4.49 -9.36
CA VAL A 17 -5.23 -3.06 -9.03
C VAL A 17 -6.33 -2.62 -8.05
N PHE A 18 -5.96 -1.85 -7.04
CA PHE A 18 -6.89 -1.28 -6.05
C PHE A 18 -6.57 0.18 -5.72
N THR A 19 -7.59 0.91 -5.25
CA THR A 19 -7.46 2.31 -4.82
C THR A 19 -8.19 2.50 -3.50
N HIS A 20 -7.50 3.05 -2.51
CA HIS A 20 -8.08 3.38 -1.21
C HIS A 20 -7.68 4.80 -0.80
N GLY A 21 -8.62 5.74 -0.90
CA GLY A 21 -8.31 7.16 -0.72
C GLY A 21 -7.21 7.61 -1.68
N PRO A 22 -6.13 8.26 -1.21
CA PRO A 22 -5.03 8.70 -2.06
C PRO A 22 -4.03 7.60 -2.42
N TRP A 23 -4.22 6.36 -1.92
CA TRP A 23 -3.33 5.24 -2.20
C TRP A 23 -3.74 4.53 -3.49
N GLN A 24 -2.76 4.24 -4.33
CA GLN A 24 -2.91 3.39 -5.50
C GLN A 24 -2.07 2.13 -5.30
N GLY A 25 -2.65 0.96 -5.52
CA GLY A 25 -1.95 -0.29 -5.30
C GLY A 25 -2.23 -1.36 -6.32
N ARG A 26 -1.39 -2.40 -6.26
CA ARG A 26 -1.47 -3.58 -7.10
C ARG A 26 -0.97 -4.80 -6.34
N CYS A 27 -1.67 -5.92 -6.46
CA CYS A 27 -1.18 -7.24 -6.09
C CYS A 27 -0.68 -7.98 -7.33
N TYR A 28 0.52 -8.53 -7.22
CA TYR A 28 1.18 -9.38 -8.20
C TYR A 28 1.12 -10.81 -7.70
N ARG A 29 0.77 -11.76 -8.55
CA ARG A 29 0.93 -13.19 -8.28
C ARG A 29 1.99 -13.71 -9.24
N ASP A 30 3.15 -14.07 -8.72
CA ASP A 30 4.20 -14.66 -9.54
C ASP A 30 3.86 -16.13 -9.84
N GLY A 31 3.03 -16.34 -10.86
CA GLY A 31 2.71 -17.69 -11.36
C GLY A 31 3.79 -18.30 -12.27
N TYR A 32 4.99 -17.72 -12.35
CA TYR A 32 5.99 -18.05 -13.38
C TYR A 32 7.32 -18.62 -12.88
N MET A 33 7.57 -18.67 -11.56
CA MET A 33 8.79 -19.30 -11.02
C MET A 33 8.44 -20.52 -10.15
N ALA A 34 8.45 -21.70 -10.78
CA ALA A 34 8.67 -22.98 -10.12
C ALA A 34 7.80 -23.34 -8.89
N GLY A 35 6.49 -23.11 -8.95
CA GLY A 35 5.54 -23.79 -8.04
C GLY A 35 5.42 -23.21 -6.62
N LEU A 36 5.85 -21.96 -6.41
CA LEU A 36 5.51 -21.19 -5.22
C LEU A 36 4.60 -20.04 -5.66
N ASP A 37 3.30 -20.16 -5.41
CA ASP A 37 2.37 -19.05 -5.56
C ASP A 37 2.81 -17.96 -4.56
N HIS A 38 3.55 -16.96 -5.05
CA HIS A 38 3.95 -15.81 -4.25
C HIS A 38 3.09 -14.62 -4.65
N GLU A 39 2.18 -14.23 -3.75
CA GLU A 39 1.40 -13.00 -3.88
C GLU A 39 2.10 -11.85 -3.13
N LEU A 40 2.45 -10.79 -3.86
CA LEU A 40 3.04 -9.56 -3.34
C LEU A 40 2.11 -8.40 -3.65
N CYS A 41 1.68 -7.67 -2.63
CA CYS A 41 0.91 -6.44 -2.81
C CYS A 41 1.76 -5.21 -2.53
N ARG A 42 1.65 -4.21 -3.40
CA ARG A 42 2.30 -2.91 -3.25
C ARG A 42 1.26 -1.80 -3.34
N ALA A 43 1.33 -0.80 -2.47
CA ALA A 43 0.55 0.43 -2.58
C ALA A 43 1.42 1.66 -2.41
N THR A 44 1.12 2.74 -3.13
CA THR A 44 1.87 3.99 -3.10
C THR A 44 0.94 5.15 -2.76
N LEU A 45 1.37 5.96 -1.80
CA LEU A 45 0.87 7.30 -1.54
C LEU A 45 1.85 8.29 -2.14
N ALA A 46 1.48 8.88 -3.27
CA ALA A 46 2.29 9.87 -3.97
C ALA A 46 2.17 11.26 -3.31
N GLY A 47 3.24 12.05 -3.43
CA GLY A 47 3.30 13.42 -2.93
C GLY A 47 4.75 13.88 -2.72
N PRO A 48 4.96 15.05 -2.09
CA PRO A 48 6.30 15.54 -1.74
C PRO A 48 7.11 14.56 -0.87
N VAL A 49 6.39 13.77 -0.07
CA VAL A 49 6.91 12.56 0.57
C VAL A 49 6.18 11.39 -0.07
N THR A 50 6.89 10.55 -0.81
CA THR A 50 6.32 9.34 -1.40
C THR A 50 6.44 8.21 -0.41
N ILE A 51 5.32 7.56 -0.10
CA ILE A 51 5.27 6.40 0.79
C ILE A 51 4.86 5.18 -0.01
N THR A 52 5.64 4.12 0.09
CA THR A 52 5.33 2.81 -0.49
C THR A 52 5.08 1.83 0.64
N PHE A 53 4.00 1.09 0.53
CA PHE A 53 3.65 -0.08 1.32
C PHE A 53 3.87 -1.32 0.47
N GLU A 54 4.53 -2.32 1.03
CA GLU A 54 4.71 -3.65 0.44
C GLU A 54 4.30 -4.70 1.45
N ARG A 55 3.64 -5.76 0.98
CA ARG A 55 3.26 -6.89 1.82
C ARG A 55 3.26 -8.19 1.04
N ASP A 56 3.88 -9.19 1.63
CA ASP A 56 3.73 -10.60 1.25
C ASP A 56 3.08 -11.39 2.41
N ALA A 57 3.10 -12.73 2.33
CA ALA A 57 2.54 -13.60 3.36
C ALA A 57 3.22 -13.47 4.74
N THR A 58 4.48 -13.06 4.77
CA THR A 58 5.38 -13.08 5.94
C THR A 58 5.90 -11.71 6.34
N SER A 59 5.85 -10.72 5.46
CA SER A 59 6.46 -9.41 5.68
C SER A 59 5.53 -8.26 5.33
N MET A 60 5.65 -7.17 6.08
CA MET A 60 5.06 -5.87 5.76
C MET A 60 6.13 -4.79 5.86
N VAL A 61 6.30 -4.01 4.79
CA VAL A 61 7.34 -2.98 4.70
C VAL A 61 6.74 -1.65 4.29
N PHE A 62 7.11 -0.59 5.00
CA PHE A 62 6.86 0.79 4.59
C PHE A 62 8.18 1.46 4.24
N ARG A 63 8.21 2.10 3.09
CA ARG A 63 9.34 2.93 2.64
C ARG A 63 8.85 4.34 2.41
N ALA A 64 9.54 5.33 2.94
CA ALA A 64 9.23 6.73 2.66
C ALA A 64 10.47 7.45 2.12
N THR A 65 10.25 8.23 1.07
CA THR A 65 11.30 9.02 0.42
C THR A 65 10.81 10.44 0.22
N ALA A 66 11.71 11.40 0.38
CA ALA A 66 11.47 12.81 0.13
C ALA A 66 12.79 13.45 -0.28
N GLU A 67 12.71 14.49 -1.10
CA GLU A 67 13.90 15.18 -1.59
C GLU A 67 14.71 15.76 -0.43
N GLY A 68 16.03 15.49 -0.43
CA GLY A 68 16.94 15.96 0.62
C GLY A 68 16.79 15.27 1.98
N CYS A 69 15.98 14.22 2.07
CA CYS A 69 15.79 13.42 3.29
C CYS A 69 16.41 12.03 3.13
N ASP A 70 16.97 11.51 4.22
CA ASP A 70 17.34 10.10 4.27
C ASP A 70 16.08 9.22 4.12
N PRO A 71 16.14 8.14 3.32
CA PRO A 71 15.00 7.25 3.15
C PRO A 71 14.67 6.54 4.46
N LEU A 72 13.38 6.51 4.79
CA LEU A 72 12.85 5.76 5.93
C LEU A 72 12.42 4.38 5.46
N THR A 73 12.79 3.33 6.20
CA THR A 73 12.23 1.98 6.04
C THR A 73 11.73 1.47 7.39
N LEU A 74 10.50 0.96 7.42
CA LEU A 74 9.89 0.32 8.58
C LEU A 74 9.46 -1.08 8.20
N ASN A 75 10.05 -2.07 8.86
CA ASN A 75 9.66 -3.47 8.73
C ASN A 75 8.70 -3.82 9.88
N MET A 76 7.64 -4.53 9.55
CA MET A 76 6.63 -5.00 10.49
C MET A 76 6.21 -6.41 10.12
N ASP A 77 5.83 -7.18 11.14
CA ASP A 77 5.19 -8.46 10.91
C ASP A 77 3.74 -8.24 10.44
N PRO A 78 3.24 -9.05 9.50
CA PRO A 78 1.83 -9.06 9.15
C PRO A 78 0.96 -9.34 10.38
N PRO A 79 -0.23 -8.72 10.49
CA PRO A 79 -1.14 -9.00 11.59
C PRO A 79 -1.63 -10.45 11.49
N PRO A 80 -1.87 -11.13 12.61
CA PRO A 80 -2.54 -12.43 12.58
C PRO A 80 -3.93 -12.27 11.96
N ALA A 81 -4.40 -13.31 11.25
CA ALA A 81 -5.67 -13.28 10.52
C ALA A 81 -6.90 -12.98 11.42
N THR A 82 -6.79 -13.21 12.72
CA THR A 82 -7.83 -12.95 13.72
C THR A 82 -7.92 -11.49 14.17
N LEU A 83 -6.92 -10.66 13.84
CA LEU A 83 -6.91 -9.25 14.24
C LEU A 83 -7.69 -8.40 13.23
N ALA A 84 -8.65 -7.62 13.75
CA ALA A 84 -9.42 -6.69 12.94
C ALA A 84 -8.51 -5.67 12.23
N PRO A 85 -8.62 -5.49 10.89
CA PRO A 85 -7.77 -4.59 10.11
C PRO A 85 -7.70 -3.17 10.67
N GLU A 86 -8.81 -2.63 11.16
CA GLU A 86 -8.88 -1.26 11.70
C GLU A 86 -7.99 -1.06 12.95
N LYS A 87 -7.98 -2.04 13.86
CA LYS A 87 -7.17 -1.96 15.09
C LYS A 87 -5.67 -1.96 14.76
N PHE A 88 -5.29 -2.79 13.80
CA PHE A 88 -3.92 -2.86 13.33
C PHE A 88 -3.53 -1.59 12.57
N ALA A 89 -4.39 -1.12 11.66
CA ALA A 89 -4.22 0.11 10.90
C ALA A 89 -4.00 1.33 11.79
N LYS A 90 -4.76 1.45 12.88
CA LYS A 90 -4.59 2.55 13.84
C LYS A 90 -3.20 2.56 14.46
N THR A 91 -2.71 1.41 14.89
CA THR A 91 -1.38 1.26 15.50
C THR A 91 -0.29 1.59 14.48
N MET A 92 -0.42 1.05 13.26
CA MET A 92 0.51 1.34 12.17
C MET A 92 0.51 2.81 11.77
N ALA A 93 -0.65 3.44 11.65
CA ALA A 93 -0.75 4.86 11.30
C ALA A 93 -0.01 5.73 12.32
N VAL A 94 -0.11 5.42 13.61
CA VAL A 94 0.65 6.11 14.67
C VAL A 94 2.16 5.89 14.51
N MET A 95 2.60 4.64 14.36
CA MET A 95 4.04 4.32 14.20
C MET A 95 4.65 4.97 12.96
N LEU A 96 3.96 4.87 11.82
CA LEU A 96 4.38 5.48 10.56
C LEU A 96 4.40 7.01 10.69
N GLN A 97 3.38 7.61 11.29
CA GLN A 97 3.31 9.06 11.47
C GLN A 97 4.46 9.59 12.36
N LEU A 98 4.80 8.89 13.44
CA LEU A 98 5.92 9.25 14.33
C LEU A 98 7.26 9.14 13.61
N SER A 99 7.47 8.02 12.89
CA SER A 99 8.70 7.77 12.15
C SER A 99 8.90 8.79 11.03
N LEU A 100 7.83 9.12 10.30
CA LEU A 100 7.85 10.17 9.28
C LEU A 100 8.16 11.53 9.89
N LYS A 101 7.57 11.90 11.01
CA LYS A 101 7.87 13.19 11.67
C LYS A 101 9.33 13.27 12.09
N SER A 102 9.89 12.17 12.61
CA SER A 102 11.29 12.12 13.01
C SER A 102 12.24 12.19 11.82
N SER A 103 11.99 11.41 10.76
CA SER A 103 12.84 11.35 9.57
C SER A 103 12.72 12.61 8.70
N MET A 104 11.50 13.13 8.50
CA MET A 104 11.29 14.33 7.68
C MET A 104 11.70 15.63 8.42
N GLY A 105 11.73 15.60 9.75
CA GLY A 105 12.16 16.73 10.56
C GLY A 105 13.62 17.14 10.33
N SER A 106 14.50 16.19 10.00
CA SER A 106 15.93 16.47 9.75
C SER A 106 16.17 17.27 8.46
N CYS A 107 15.28 17.13 7.48
CA CYS A 107 15.37 17.74 6.15
C CYS A 107 14.31 18.81 5.87
N LYS A 108 13.52 19.21 6.90
CA LYS A 108 12.42 20.20 6.80
C LYS A 108 11.27 19.80 5.85
N ALA A 109 11.20 18.53 5.43
CA ALA A 109 10.05 18.04 4.68
C ALA A 109 8.82 17.93 5.60
N LYS A 110 7.64 18.26 5.07
CA LYS A 110 6.38 18.12 5.82
C LYS A 110 5.89 16.68 5.70
N ALA A 111 5.94 15.94 6.81
CA ALA A 111 5.37 14.60 6.87
C ALA A 111 3.87 14.62 6.50
N PRO A 112 3.42 13.75 5.59
CA PRO A 112 2.01 13.66 5.25
C PRO A 112 1.22 13.12 6.45
N LYS A 113 -0.08 13.41 6.46
CA LYS A 113 -1.00 12.81 7.42
C LYS A 113 -1.31 11.39 6.96
N ILE A 114 -1.18 10.42 7.86
CA ILE A 114 -1.57 9.03 7.59
C ILE A 114 -3.01 8.81 8.06
N ASP A 115 -3.94 8.66 7.12
CA ASP A 115 -5.34 8.39 7.42
C ASP A 115 -5.56 6.88 7.67
N VAL A 116 -6.23 6.58 8.79
CA VAL A 116 -6.46 5.19 9.24
C VAL A 116 -7.41 4.43 8.31
N ALA A 117 -8.45 5.07 7.77
CA ALA A 117 -9.44 4.40 6.94
C ALA A 117 -8.85 3.85 5.63
N PRO A 118 -8.09 4.64 4.82
CA PRO A 118 -7.36 4.10 3.68
C PRO A 118 -6.39 2.97 4.05
N LEU A 119 -5.62 3.15 5.13
CA LEU A 119 -4.65 2.15 5.56
C LEU A 119 -5.34 0.83 5.99
N SER A 120 -6.47 0.92 6.68
CA SER A 120 -7.29 -0.23 7.07
C SER A 120 -7.83 -0.97 5.86
N ALA A 121 -8.29 -0.26 4.83
CA ALA A 121 -8.76 -0.87 3.60
C ALA A 121 -7.63 -1.61 2.87
N ILE A 122 -6.44 -1.02 2.78
CA ILE A 122 -5.24 -1.68 2.23
C ILE A 122 -4.88 -2.94 3.02
N ILE A 123 -4.90 -2.90 4.35
CA ILE A 123 -4.58 -4.06 5.19
C ILE A 123 -5.60 -5.18 5.00
N ALA A 124 -6.88 -4.83 4.83
CA ALA A 124 -7.95 -5.78 4.57
C ALA A 124 -7.83 -6.40 3.16
N GLU A 125 -7.59 -5.58 2.13
CA GLU A 125 -7.39 -6.02 0.74
C GLU A 125 -6.20 -6.98 0.64
N THR A 126 -5.13 -6.67 1.36
CA THR A 126 -3.90 -7.49 1.39
C THR A 126 -3.89 -8.52 2.52
N SER A 127 -5.03 -8.77 3.17
CA SER A 127 -5.16 -9.83 4.17
C SER A 127 -5.40 -11.19 3.50
N GLY A 128 -4.96 -12.26 4.17
CA GLY A 128 -5.18 -13.62 3.68
C GLY A 128 -4.21 -14.08 2.59
N LEU A 129 -3.15 -13.32 2.26
CA LEU A 129 -2.08 -13.76 1.35
C LEU A 129 -1.49 -15.12 1.79
N ALA A 130 -1.28 -15.31 3.09
CA ALA A 130 -0.80 -16.58 3.64
C ALA A 130 -1.78 -17.75 3.50
N ALA A 131 -3.07 -17.50 3.27
CA ALA A 131 -4.11 -18.52 3.08
C ALA A 131 -4.44 -18.79 1.61
N ARG A 132 -3.84 -18.03 0.68
CA ARG A 132 -4.01 -18.14 -0.77
C ARG A 132 -2.82 -18.86 -1.45
N ASN A 133 -1.78 -19.16 -0.67
CA ASN A 133 -0.59 -19.91 -1.06
C ASN A 133 -0.71 -21.38 -0.65
#